data_AF-A0A7J7QLU7-F1
#
_entry.id   AF-A0A7J7QLU7-F1
#
_cell.length_a   1.000
_cell.length_b   1.000
_cell.length_c   1.000
_cell.angle_alpha   90.00
_cell.angle_beta   90.00
_cell.angle_gamma   90.00
#
_symmetry.space_group_name_H-M   'P 1'
#
loop_
_entity.id
_entity.type
_entity.pdbx_description
1 polymer ?
#
loop_
_entity_poly.entity_id
_entity_poly.type
_entity_poly.pdbx_seq_one_letter_code
_entity_poly.pdbx_strand_id
1 'polypeptide(L)'
;MGWPFRRVFRVCWWLLCTATFCALPLTIWEFKNQGWSPHYQAWFIGGIFVILTTPIAVYEVAIHTEYYTRPRLQRHVIRILWMVPIYSLDAWLALRFKDARAYLDPVREIYEAYVIYNFYAYLMNYLEDELGLVDEHLAKKAPIGHIWPFNYCVAPWRMGQEYIWETKKGVTSYVIMRPLCTALALITSQFGAYTEGSWRPNNAYPYLAMATNLSQMWALYCLVMFYHAFKDELQPIRPLSKFLCIKAVVFLTFWQGLSLNILVAVGAIKVRHGASTDLGSWCMSWKVRPTSAPVLNVAVVALLPLRCNGSGPAWR
;
A
#
# COMPACT_ATOMS: atom_id res chain seq x y z
N MET A 1 -3.37 25.26 -25.12
CA MET A 1 -2.22 24.60 -25.77
C MET A 1 -2.04 23.09 -25.44
N GLY A 2 -2.83 22.46 -24.55
CA GLY A 2 -2.48 21.12 -24.01
C GLY A 2 -3.06 19.85 -24.70
N TRP A 3 -3.92 19.95 -25.71
CA TRP A 3 -4.58 18.77 -26.30
C TRP A 3 -3.68 17.87 -27.19
N PRO A 4 -2.87 18.40 -28.12
CA PRO A 4 -2.01 17.56 -28.96
C PRO A 4 -0.86 16.93 -28.17
N PHE A 5 -0.27 17.67 -27.23
CA PHE A 5 0.84 17.18 -26.40
C PHE A 5 0.47 15.96 -25.55
N ARG A 6 -0.74 15.93 -24.97
CA ARG A 6 -1.23 14.80 -24.18
C ARG A 6 -1.47 13.54 -25.00
N ARG A 7 -2.01 13.70 -26.22
CA ARG A 7 -2.23 12.58 -27.13
C ARG A 7 -0.90 12.01 -27.63
N VAL A 8 0.03 12.88 -28.00
CA VAL A 8 1.39 12.50 -28.40
C VAL A 8 2.11 11.79 -27.25
N PHE A 9 2.09 12.36 -26.04
CA PHE A 9 2.68 11.72 -24.85
C PHE A 9 2.10 10.32 -24.62
N ARG A 10 0.77 10.17 -24.64
CA ARG A 10 0.11 8.87 -24.43
C ARG A 10 0.48 7.86 -25.52
N VAL A 11 0.55 8.27 -26.78
CA VAL A 11 0.93 7.39 -27.91
C VAL A 11 2.40 7.01 -27.82
N CYS A 12 3.30 7.97 -27.62
CA CYS A 12 4.73 7.72 -27.40
C CYS A 12 4.95 6.77 -26.21
N TRP A 13 4.19 6.96 -25.14
CA TRP A 13 4.23 6.10 -23.97
C TRP A 13 3.78 4.67 -24.26
N TRP A 14 2.66 4.51 -24.97
CA TRP A 14 2.17 3.19 -25.40
C TRP A 14 3.18 2.47 -26.30
N LEU A 15 3.79 3.19 -27.24
CA LEU A 15 4.85 2.66 -28.10
C LEU A 15 6.07 2.22 -27.28
N LEU A 16 6.47 3.01 -26.28
CA LEU A 16 7.60 2.68 -25.41
C LEU A 16 7.30 1.47 -24.51
N CYS A 17 6.10 1.37 -23.95
CA CYS A 17 5.66 0.18 -23.19
C CYS A 17 5.64 -1.08 -24.06
N THR A 18 5.06 -1.01 -25.27
CA THR A 18 4.97 -2.16 -26.18
C THR A 18 6.35 -2.61 -26.67
N ALA A 19 7.23 -1.66 -27.01
CA ALA A 19 8.63 -1.96 -27.34
C ALA A 19 9.36 -2.64 -26.17
N THR A 20 9.16 -2.14 -24.95
CA THR A 20 9.76 -2.72 -23.74
C THR A 20 9.25 -4.14 -23.48
N PHE A 21 7.96 -4.39 -23.65
CA PHE A 21 7.37 -5.72 -23.48
C PHE A 21 7.93 -6.76 -24.48
N CYS A 22 8.25 -6.33 -25.69
CA CYS A 22 8.88 -7.18 -26.70
C CYS A 22 10.39 -7.38 -26.45
N ALA A 23 11.08 -6.34 -25.96
CA ALA A 23 12.52 -6.38 -25.71
C ALA A 23 12.89 -7.13 -24.41
N LEU A 24 12.01 -7.13 -23.40
CA LEU A 24 12.27 -7.79 -22.11
C LEU A 24 12.58 -9.30 -22.26
N PRO A 25 11.78 -10.11 -22.98
CA PRO A 25 12.11 -11.52 -23.21
C PRO A 25 13.46 -11.73 -23.91
N LEU A 26 13.78 -10.88 -24.89
CA LEU A 26 15.05 -10.94 -25.63
C LEU A 26 16.24 -10.65 -24.73
N THR A 27 16.15 -9.60 -23.92
CA THR A 27 17.22 -9.26 -22.96
C THR A 27 17.40 -10.36 -21.90
N ILE A 28 16.33 -10.96 -21.40
CA ILE A 28 16.41 -12.09 -20.45
C ILE A 28 17.11 -13.30 -21.08
N TRP A 29 16.78 -13.61 -22.33
CA TRP A 29 17.41 -14.70 -23.07
C TRP A 29 18.91 -14.46 -23.27
N GLU A 30 19.29 -13.26 -23.68
CA GLU A 30 20.69 -12.86 -23.87
C GLU A 30 21.49 -12.92 -22.56
N PHE A 31 20.91 -12.40 -21.46
CA PHE A 31 21.54 -12.46 -20.15
C PHE A 31 21.75 -13.90 -19.65
N LYS A 32 20.84 -14.82 -19.99
CA LYS A 32 20.99 -16.24 -19.66
C LYS A 32 22.10 -16.88 -20.47
N ASN A 33 22.22 -16.57 -21.75
CA ASN A 33 23.28 -17.09 -22.62
C ASN A 33 24.67 -16.62 -22.20
N GLN A 34 24.78 -15.37 -21.74
CA GLN A 34 26.05 -14.79 -21.31
C GLN A 34 26.44 -15.12 -19.85
N GLY A 35 25.62 -15.88 -19.12
CA GLY A 35 25.97 -16.37 -17.77
C GLY A 35 26.04 -15.29 -16.67
N TRP A 36 25.35 -14.16 -16.84
CA TRP A 36 25.37 -13.06 -15.86
C TRP A 36 24.71 -13.46 -14.54
N SER A 37 25.14 -12.85 -13.43
CA SER A 37 24.58 -13.16 -12.12
C SER A 37 23.10 -12.73 -12.03
N PRO A 38 22.22 -13.52 -11.37
CA PRO A 38 20.78 -13.23 -11.28
C PRO A 38 20.45 -11.87 -10.64
N HIS A 39 21.35 -11.37 -9.79
CA HIS A 39 21.21 -10.08 -9.13
C HIS A 39 21.28 -8.91 -10.11
N TYR A 40 22.23 -8.94 -11.06
CA TYR A 40 22.36 -7.88 -12.06
C TYR A 40 21.17 -7.88 -13.02
N GLN A 41 20.68 -9.07 -13.39
CA GLN A 41 19.48 -9.22 -14.22
C GLN A 41 18.26 -8.59 -13.54
N ALA A 42 18.01 -8.91 -12.27
CA ALA A 42 16.89 -8.36 -11.51
C ALA A 42 16.95 -6.84 -11.36
N TRP A 43 18.15 -6.29 -11.12
CA TRP A 43 18.34 -4.84 -11.00
C TRP A 43 18.10 -4.10 -12.33
N PHE A 44 18.59 -4.65 -13.45
CA PHE A 44 18.38 -4.07 -14.78
C PHE A 44 16.90 -4.08 -15.17
N ILE A 45 16.24 -5.22 -15.00
CA ILE A 45 14.80 -5.38 -15.26
C ILE A 45 13.99 -4.42 -14.36
N GLY A 46 14.32 -4.36 -13.07
CA GLY A 46 13.70 -3.43 -12.13
C GLY A 46 13.84 -1.97 -12.58
N GLY A 47 15.01 -1.57 -13.06
CA GLY A 47 15.26 -0.21 -13.56
C GLY A 47 14.38 0.15 -14.75
N ILE A 48 14.18 -0.78 -15.69
CA ILE A 48 13.25 -0.61 -16.81
C ILE A 48 11.83 -0.34 -16.29
N PHE A 49 11.34 -1.14 -15.34
CA PHE A 49 10.00 -0.95 -14.77
C PHE A 49 9.84 0.37 -14.01
N VAL A 50 10.88 0.86 -13.34
CA VAL A 50 10.85 2.18 -12.66
C VAL A 50 10.80 3.32 -13.66
N ILE A 51 11.60 3.24 -14.73
CA ILE A 51 11.59 4.23 -15.83
C ILE A 51 10.23 4.24 -16.52
N LEU A 52 9.54 3.10 -16.60
CA LEU A 52 8.16 3.04 -17.05
C LEU A 52 7.18 3.66 -16.02
N THR A 53 7.24 3.23 -14.77
CA THR A 53 6.19 3.57 -13.80
C THR A 53 6.23 5.04 -13.35
N THR A 54 7.43 5.59 -13.17
CA THR A 54 7.61 6.92 -12.59
C THR A 54 7.03 8.06 -13.44
N PRO A 55 7.29 8.15 -14.77
CA PRO A 55 6.73 9.20 -15.61
C PRO A 55 5.20 9.15 -15.72
N ILE A 56 4.60 7.96 -15.70
CA ILE A 56 3.14 7.80 -15.70
C ILE A 56 2.56 8.45 -14.44
N ALA A 57 3.10 8.10 -13.27
CA ALA A 57 2.62 8.62 -12.00
C ALA A 57 2.82 10.15 -11.90
N VAL A 58 3.95 10.66 -12.37
CA VAL A 58 4.21 12.11 -12.43
C VAL A 58 3.21 12.80 -13.37
N TYR A 59 2.91 12.19 -14.52
CA TYR A 59 1.92 12.71 -15.47
C TYR A 59 0.50 12.72 -14.90
N GLU A 60 0.10 11.70 -14.16
CA GLU A 60 -1.18 11.66 -13.44
C GLU A 60 -1.27 12.77 -12.39
N VAL A 61 -0.22 12.97 -11.59
CA VAL A 61 -0.13 14.07 -10.63
C VAL A 61 -0.19 15.43 -11.34
N ALA A 62 0.47 15.57 -12.49
CA ALA A 62 0.42 16.80 -13.30
C ALA A 62 -1.00 17.10 -13.79
N ILE A 63 -1.77 16.09 -14.21
CA ILE A 63 -3.18 16.28 -14.60
C ILE A 63 -4.02 16.75 -13.40
N HIS A 64 -3.85 16.15 -12.23
CA HIS A 64 -4.59 16.55 -11.04
C HIS A 64 -4.27 17.98 -10.57
N THR A 65 -3.05 18.46 -10.84
CA THR A 65 -2.63 19.83 -10.53
C THR A 65 -3.03 20.84 -11.61
N GLU A 66 -3.13 20.43 -12.88
CA GLU A 66 -3.62 21.30 -13.98
C GLU A 66 -5.14 21.53 -13.89
N TYR A 67 -5.92 20.49 -13.57
CA TYR A 67 -7.38 20.58 -13.42
C TYR A 67 -7.80 20.68 -11.95
N TYR A 68 -7.28 21.68 -11.25
CA TYR A 68 -7.42 21.83 -9.80
C TYR A 68 -8.77 22.46 -9.37
N THR A 69 -9.88 21.74 -9.60
CA THR A 69 -11.25 22.23 -9.37
C THR A 69 -11.72 22.13 -7.93
N ARG A 70 -11.33 21.07 -7.19
CA ARG A 70 -11.71 20.83 -5.79
C ARG A 70 -10.44 20.68 -4.92
N PRO A 71 -9.85 21.79 -4.46
CA PRO A 71 -8.53 21.79 -3.81
C PRO A 71 -8.50 21.03 -2.47
N ARG A 72 -9.62 20.94 -1.75
CA ARG A 72 -9.69 20.17 -0.49
C ARG A 72 -9.50 18.68 -0.72
N LEU A 73 -10.20 18.13 -1.72
CA LEU A 73 -10.14 16.72 -2.07
C LEU A 73 -8.86 16.35 -2.82
N GLN A 74 -8.51 17.16 -3.83
CA GLN A 74 -7.38 16.85 -4.73
C GLN A 74 -6.03 16.85 -4.02
N ARG A 75 -5.83 17.66 -2.97
CA ARG A 75 -4.60 17.61 -2.15
C ARG A 75 -4.35 16.24 -1.55
N HIS A 76 -5.39 15.58 -1.05
CA HIS A 76 -5.25 14.24 -0.50
C HIS A 76 -5.01 13.20 -1.59
N VAL A 77 -5.69 13.32 -2.75
CA VAL A 77 -5.46 12.44 -3.92
C VAL A 77 -4.02 12.53 -4.41
N ILE A 78 -3.49 13.74 -4.58
CA ILE A 78 -2.09 13.95 -5.01
C ILE A 78 -1.12 13.28 -4.04
N ARG A 79 -1.34 13.44 -2.72
CA ARG A 79 -0.53 12.76 -1.68
C ARG A 79 -0.64 11.24 -1.74
N ILE A 80 -1.76 10.67 -2.17
CA ILE A 80 -1.89 9.22 -2.36
C ILE A 80 -1.16 8.77 -3.62
N LEU A 81 -1.24 9.52 -4.72
CA LEU A 81 -0.59 9.18 -6.00
C LEU A 81 0.94 9.16 -5.91
N TRP A 82 1.52 10.03 -5.08
CA TRP A 82 2.97 10.04 -4.80
C TRP A 82 3.50 8.75 -4.18
N MET A 83 2.63 7.85 -3.68
CA MET A 83 3.02 6.52 -3.24
C MET A 83 3.67 5.68 -4.35
N VAL A 84 3.18 5.81 -5.58
CA VAL A 84 3.64 5.04 -6.74
C VAL A 84 5.14 5.25 -7.03
N PRO A 85 5.62 6.50 -7.27
CA PRO A 85 7.03 6.73 -7.58
C PRO A 85 7.95 6.38 -6.40
N ILE A 86 7.55 6.71 -5.17
CA ILE A 86 8.32 6.39 -3.96
C ILE A 86 8.57 4.89 -3.85
N TYR A 87 7.53 4.07 -4.04
CA TYR A 87 7.64 2.61 -3.96
C TYR A 87 8.49 2.02 -5.08
N SER A 88 8.35 2.56 -6.30
CA SER A 88 9.12 2.08 -7.45
C SER A 88 10.62 2.35 -7.30
N LEU A 89 10.98 3.56 -6.86
CA LEU A 89 12.37 3.97 -6.62
C LEU A 89 13.01 3.20 -5.46
N ASP A 90 12.28 3.09 -4.35
CA ASP A 90 12.70 2.30 -3.19
C ASP A 90 13.02 0.85 -3.58
N ALA A 91 12.11 0.18 -4.31
CA ALA A 91 12.31 -1.20 -4.74
C ALA A 91 13.55 -1.37 -5.64
N TRP A 92 13.82 -0.42 -6.53
CA TRP A 92 15.00 -0.47 -7.41
C TRP A 92 16.31 -0.17 -6.69
N LEU A 93 16.31 0.79 -5.76
CA LEU A 93 17.48 1.11 -4.95
C LEU A 93 17.82 -0.03 -3.98
N ALA A 94 16.81 -0.63 -3.35
CA ALA A 94 16.96 -1.76 -2.44
C ALA A 94 17.53 -3.02 -3.13
N LEU A 95 17.36 -3.15 -4.46
CA LEU A 95 17.96 -4.23 -5.24
C LEU A 95 19.47 -4.08 -5.43
N ARG A 96 20.03 -2.85 -5.41
CA ARG A 96 21.47 -2.64 -5.60
C ARG A 96 22.21 -2.43 -4.29
N PHE A 97 21.63 -1.63 -3.40
CA PHE A 97 22.28 -1.16 -2.19
C PHE A 97 21.62 -1.81 -0.98
N LYS A 98 22.17 -2.93 -0.53
CA LYS A 98 21.68 -3.65 0.66
C LYS A 98 21.76 -2.77 1.92
N ASP A 99 22.78 -1.93 2.03
CA ASP A 99 22.94 -1.03 3.18
C ASP A 99 21.91 0.11 3.15
N ALA A 100 21.54 0.60 1.95
CA ALA A 100 20.51 1.62 1.81
C ALA A 100 19.11 1.09 2.15
N ARG A 101 18.87 -0.22 1.98
CA ARG A 101 17.59 -0.86 2.29
C ARG A 101 17.15 -0.59 3.74
N ALA A 102 18.08 -0.63 4.69
CA ALA A 102 17.80 -0.38 6.11
C ALA A 102 17.20 1.01 6.38
N TYR A 103 17.44 1.98 5.50
CA TYR A 103 16.89 3.34 5.61
C TYR A 103 15.69 3.58 4.68
N LEU A 104 15.70 2.97 3.49
CA LEU A 104 14.65 3.15 2.49
C LEU A 104 13.34 2.42 2.87
N ASP A 105 13.45 1.17 3.35
CA ASP A 105 12.28 0.36 3.76
C ASP A 105 11.44 1.10 4.83
N PRO A 106 12.01 1.66 5.92
CA PRO A 106 11.24 2.42 6.89
C PRO A 106 10.59 3.70 6.36
N VAL A 107 11.25 4.43 5.46
CA VAL A 107 10.66 5.62 4.83
C VAL A 107 9.41 5.26 4.04
N ARG A 108 9.49 4.20 3.23
CA ARG A 108 8.35 3.66 2.47
C ARG A 108 7.19 3.28 3.39
N GLU A 109 7.50 2.66 4.52
CA GLU A 109 6.51 2.19 5.49
C GLU A 109 5.87 3.33 6.30
N ILE A 110 6.62 4.38 6.65
CA ILE A 110 6.05 5.60 7.26
C ILE A 110 5.13 6.30 6.25
N TYR A 111 5.54 6.35 4.99
CA TYR A 111 4.72 6.93 3.92
C TYR A 111 3.42 6.15 3.71
N GLU A 112 3.44 4.82 3.84
CA GLU A 112 2.24 3.99 3.83
C GLU A 112 1.22 4.44 4.88
N ALA A 113 1.68 4.66 6.11
CA ALA A 113 0.81 5.11 7.19
C ALA A 113 0.23 6.51 6.90
N TYR A 114 1.06 7.42 6.38
CA TYR A 114 0.62 8.73 5.92
C TYR A 114 -0.47 8.64 4.83
N VAL A 115 -0.33 7.73 3.86
CA VAL A 115 -1.31 7.52 2.79
C VAL A 115 -2.66 7.05 3.34
N ILE A 116 -2.67 6.10 4.30
CA ILE A 116 -3.93 5.63 4.92
C ILE A 116 -4.66 6.79 5.61
N TYR A 117 -3.95 7.65 6.33
CA TYR A 117 -4.56 8.83 6.96
C TYR A 117 -5.08 9.84 5.93
N ASN A 118 -4.31 10.16 4.88
CA ASN A 118 -4.79 11.05 3.82
C ASN A 118 -6.01 10.48 3.11
N PHE A 119 -6.07 9.16 2.99
CA PHE A 119 -7.20 8.48 2.41
C PHE A 119 -8.45 8.58 3.30
N TYR A 120 -8.32 8.40 4.62
CA TYR A 120 -9.41 8.68 5.56
C TYR A 120 -9.86 10.16 5.48
N ALA A 121 -8.91 11.10 5.52
CA ALA A 121 -9.18 12.52 5.42
C ALA A 121 -9.86 12.89 4.09
N TYR A 122 -9.48 12.25 2.98
CA TYR A 122 -10.13 12.43 1.68
C TYR A 122 -11.61 12.07 1.73
N LEU A 123 -11.97 10.92 2.33
CA LEU A 123 -13.37 10.52 2.46
C LEU A 123 -14.15 11.45 3.38
N MET A 124 -13.54 11.88 4.49
CA MET A 124 -14.17 12.81 5.42
C MET A 124 -14.47 14.15 4.74
N ASN A 125 -13.49 14.75 4.06
CA ASN A 125 -13.71 16.00 3.32
C ASN A 125 -14.75 15.84 2.21
N TYR A 126 -14.81 14.68 1.56
CA TYR A 126 -15.83 14.41 0.54
C TYR A 126 -17.23 14.40 1.15
N LEU A 127 -17.39 13.76 2.32
CA LEU A 127 -18.66 13.73 3.04
C LEU A 127 -19.04 15.11 3.59
N GLU A 128 -18.09 15.89 4.07
CA GLU A 128 -18.33 17.28 4.50
C GLU A 128 -18.81 18.15 3.34
N ASP A 129 -18.23 18.00 2.14
CA ASP A 129 -18.65 18.76 0.96
C ASP A 129 -20.05 18.36 0.46
N GLU A 130 -20.45 17.08 0.60
CA GLU A 130 -21.75 16.58 0.10
C GLU A 130 -22.89 16.64 1.14
N LEU A 131 -22.60 16.45 2.43
CA LEU A 131 -23.59 16.39 3.52
C LEU A 131 -23.58 17.62 4.44
N GLY A 132 -22.48 18.38 4.49
CA GLY A 132 -22.28 19.45 5.47
C GLY A 132 -22.06 18.92 6.89
N LEU A 133 -23.15 18.53 7.58
CA LEU A 133 -23.15 18.04 8.96
C LEU A 133 -23.11 16.50 8.99
N VAL A 134 -21.91 15.95 8.77
CA VAL A 134 -21.67 14.51 8.66
C VAL A 134 -22.07 13.75 9.93
N ASP A 135 -21.85 14.36 11.10
CA ASP A 135 -22.19 13.82 12.41
C ASP A 135 -23.70 13.74 12.66
N GLU A 136 -24.46 14.77 12.29
CA GLU A 136 -25.93 14.74 12.37
C GLU A 136 -26.54 13.72 11.42
N HIS A 137 -26.01 13.64 10.19
CA HIS A 137 -26.46 12.65 9.21
C HIS A 137 -26.20 11.23 9.71
N LEU A 138 -25.03 10.99 10.30
CA LEU A 138 -24.68 9.69 10.86
C LEU A 138 -25.53 9.36 12.11
N ALA A 139 -25.86 10.35 12.95
CA ALA A 139 -26.70 10.15 14.13
C ALA A 139 -28.14 9.70 13.78
N LYS A 140 -28.63 10.04 12.58
CA LYS A 140 -29.94 9.61 12.07
C LYS A 140 -29.94 8.18 11.52
N LYS A 141 -28.78 7.58 11.25
CA LYS A 141 -28.68 6.21 10.73
C LYS A 141 -28.84 5.18 11.85
N ALA A 142 -29.36 4.00 11.48
CA ALA A 142 -29.47 2.87 12.39
C ALA A 142 -28.07 2.45 12.92
N PRO A 143 -27.96 1.99 14.18
CA PRO A 143 -26.70 1.54 14.75
C PRO A 143 -26.03 0.46 13.91
N ILE A 144 -24.77 0.68 13.55
CA ILE A 144 -23.99 -0.27 12.76
C ILE A 144 -23.13 -1.10 13.70
N GLY A 145 -23.43 -2.40 13.76
CA GLY A 145 -22.61 -3.38 14.49
C GLY A 145 -21.23 -3.54 13.88
N HIS A 146 -20.28 -4.02 14.69
CA HIS A 146 -18.96 -4.40 14.21
C HIS A 146 -19.04 -5.58 13.22
N ILE A 147 -18.10 -5.65 12.29
CA ILE A 147 -18.04 -6.75 11.33
C ILE A 147 -17.55 -8.02 12.04
N TRP A 148 -18.02 -9.19 11.62
CA TRP A 148 -17.51 -10.47 12.10
C TRP A 148 -15.98 -10.56 11.89
N PRO A 149 -15.18 -10.98 12.88
CA PRO A 149 -15.54 -11.55 14.19
C PRO A 149 -15.63 -10.54 15.35
N PHE A 150 -15.25 -9.28 15.16
CA PHE A 150 -15.21 -8.28 16.23
C PHE A 150 -16.59 -7.93 16.81
N ASN A 151 -17.68 -8.29 16.12
CA ASN A 151 -19.05 -8.20 16.63
C ASN A 151 -19.27 -8.91 17.98
N TYR A 152 -18.47 -9.93 18.31
CA TYR A 152 -18.60 -10.65 19.57
C TYR A 152 -17.75 -10.07 20.71
N CYS A 153 -16.72 -9.29 20.39
CA CYS A 153 -15.73 -8.82 21.39
C CYS A 153 -15.86 -7.32 21.70
N VAL A 154 -16.47 -6.53 20.81
CA VAL A 154 -16.51 -5.08 20.93
C VAL A 154 -17.96 -4.61 20.84
N ALA A 155 -18.39 -3.80 21.81
CA ALA A 155 -19.70 -3.17 21.79
C ALA A 155 -19.82 -2.20 20.58
N PRO A 156 -20.99 -2.10 19.93
CA PRO A 156 -21.19 -1.18 18.82
C PRO A 156 -20.95 0.26 19.29
N TRP A 157 -20.22 1.04 18.48
CA TRP A 157 -19.97 2.45 18.76
C TRP A 157 -21.24 3.28 18.57
N ARG A 158 -21.42 4.32 19.38
CA ARG A 158 -22.55 5.23 19.28
C ARG A 158 -22.49 6.02 17.97
N MET A 159 -23.59 6.01 17.22
CA MET A 159 -23.70 6.73 15.94
C MET A 159 -23.60 8.26 16.14
N GLY A 160 -22.97 8.95 15.19
CA GLY A 160 -22.73 10.39 15.22
C GLY A 160 -21.26 10.74 15.42
N GLN A 161 -20.98 11.80 16.17
CA GLN A 161 -19.62 12.31 16.36
C GLN A 161 -18.66 11.29 17.01
N GLU A 162 -19.16 10.49 17.95
CA GLU A 162 -18.36 9.47 18.66
C GLU A 162 -17.82 8.40 17.70
N TYR A 163 -18.66 7.90 16.78
CA TYR A 163 -18.25 6.96 15.74
C TYR A 163 -17.13 7.51 14.84
N ILE A 164 -17.27 8.77 14.41
CA ILE A 164 -16.26 9.44 13.58
C ILE A 164 -14.96 9.60 14.37
N TRP A 165 -15.05 9.94 15.66
CA TRP A 165 -13.89 10.07 16.52
C TRP A 165 -13.13 8.74 16.70
N GLU A 166 -13.84 7.65 16.98
CA GLU A 166 -13.22 6.33 17.19
C GLU A 166 -12.58 5.81 15.91
N THR A 167 -13.24 5.96 14.75
CA THR A 167 -12.66 5.57 13.46
C THR A 167 -11.43 6.41 13.12
N LYS A 168 -11.47 7.74 13.35
CA LYS A 168 -10.32 8.63 13.16
C LYS A 168 -9.15 8.29 14.08
N LYS A 169 -9.44 8.00 15.35
CA LYS A 169 -8.45 7.62 16.36
C LYS A 169 -7.75 6.31 15.98
N GLY A 170 -8.50 5.31 15.51
CA GLY A 170 -7.93 4.05 15.03
C GLY A 170 -6.98 4.23 13.84
N VAL A 171 -7.38 5.00 12.83
CA VAL A 171 -6.53 5.30 11.67
C VAL A 171 -5.27 6.09 12.08
N THR A 172 -5.44 7.11 12.93
CA THR A 172 -4.33 7.97 13.38
C THR A 172 -3.34 7.21 14.27
N SER A 173 -3.82 6.24 15.05
CA SER A 173 -2.97 5.38 15.89
C SER A 173 -1.88 4.68 15.07
N TYR A 174 -2.22 4.14 13.89
CA TYR A 174 -1.22 3.50 13.02
C TYR A 174 -0.16 4.48 12.50
N VAL A 175 -0.56 5.70 12.14
CA VAL A 175 0.35 6.75 11.67
C VAL A 175 1.37 7.15 12.72
N ILE A 176 1.00 7.09 13.99
CA ILE A 176 1.91 7.37 15.10
C ILE A 176 2.73 6.12 15.47
N MET A 177 2.10 4.95 15.52
CA MET A 177 2.77 3.71 15.88
C MET A 177 3.88 3.33 14.89
N ARG A 178 3.72 3.60 13.59
CA ARG A 178 4.70 3.23 12.58
C ARG A 178 6.08 3.91 12.76
N PRO A 179 6.20 5.23 12.85
CA PRO A 179 7.47 5.90 13.12
C PRO A 179 8.02 5.55 14.50
N LEU A 180 7.17 5.33 15.52
CA LEU A 180 7.62 4.87 16.84
C LEU A 180 8.28 3.49 16.78
N CYS A 181 7.64 2.51 16.15
CA CYS A 181 8.22 1.19 15.97
C CYS A 181 9.49 1.22 15.11
N THR A 182 9.55 2.12 14.12
CA THR A 182 10.76 2.36 13.32
C THR A 182 11.90 2.90 14.18
N ALA A 183 11.63 3.91 15.01
CA ALA A 183 12.62 4.46 15.92
C ALA A 183 13.12 3.40 16.91
N LEU A 184 12.23 2.60 17.47
CA LEU A 184 12.59 1.47 18.34
C LEU A 184 13.43 0.41 17.61
N ALA A 185 13.12 0.12 16.34
CA ALA A 185 13.91 -0.80 15.52
C ALA A 185 15.35 -0.28 15.32
N LEU A 186 15.51 1.01 15.04
CA LEU A 186 16.84 1.64 14.89
C LEU A 186 17.63 1.63 16.20
N ILE A 187 17.00 1.97 17.32
CA ILE A 187 17.65 1.95 18.65
C ILE A 187 18.08 0.52 18.99
N THR A 188 17.19 -0.46 18.86
CA THR A 188 17.51 -1.87 19.17
C THR A 188 18.52 -2.48 18.20
N SER A 189 18.63 -1.95 16.97
CA SER A 189 19.67 -2.30 16.01
C SER A 189 21.06 -1.85 16.47
N GLN A 190 21.19 -0.66 17.04
CA GLN A 190 22.47 -0.19 17.60
C GLN A 190 22.96 -1.04 18.78
N PHE A 191 22.04 -1.59 19.56
CA PHE A 191 22.36 -2.52 20.65
C PHE A 191 22.58 -3.98 20.20
N GLY A 192 22.52 -4.27 18.89
CA GLY A 192 22.68 -5.63 18.35
C GLY A 192 21.50 -6.59 18.65
N ALA A 193 20.41 -6.09 19.24
CA ALA A 193 19.22 -6.85 19.60
C ALA A 193 18.16 -6.91 18.48
N TYR A 194 18.40 -6.21 17.36
CA TYR A 194 17.56 -6.21 16.17
C TYR A 194 18.30 -6.79 14.97
N THR A 195 17.84 -7.94 14.49
CA THR A 195 18.29 -8.54 13.23
C THR A 195 17.09 -8.74 12.32
N GLU A 196 17.07 -8.07 11.18
CA GLU A 196 15.97 -8.17 10.20
C GLU A 196 15.75 -9.63 9.75
N GLY A 197 14.49 -10.03 9.65
CA GLY A 197 14.09 -11.35 9.15
C GLY A 197 14.36 -12.52 10.11
N SER A 198 14.96 -12.28 11.27
CA SER A 198 15.16 -13.33 12.28
C SER A 198 13.92 -13.48 13.16
N TRP A 199 13.31 -14.68 13.17
CA TRP A 199 12.12 -15.01 13.96
C TRP A 199 12.43 -15.59 15.36
N ARG A 200 13.62 -15.26 15.91
CA ARG A 200 13.99 -15.72 17.25
C ARG A 200 13.25 -14.91 18.31
N PRO A 201 12.71 -15.53 19.37
CA PRO A 201 12.04 -14.81 20.45
C PRO A 201 12.98 -13.89 21.24
N ASN A 202 14.29 -14.06 21.12
CA ASN A 202 15.28 -13.17 21.75
C ASN A 202 15.64 -11.93 20.91
N ASN A 203 14.95 -11.69 19.79
CA ASN A 203 15.18 -10.55 18.90
C ASN A 203 13.97 -9.62 18.93
N ALA A 204 14.20 -8.30 18.88
CA ALA A 204 13.16 -7.28 18.87
C ALA A 204 12.31 -7.28 17.56
N TYR A 205 12.87 -7.77 16.44
CA TYR A 205 12.23 -7.78 15.13
C TYR A 205 10.81 -8.38 15.11
N PRO A 206 10.55 -9.62 15.56
CA PRO A 206 9.21 -10.21 15.53
C PRO A 206 8.18 -9.43 16.34
N TYR A 207 8.56 -8.86 17.48
CA TYR A 207 7.64 -8.08 18.32
C TYR A 207 7.24 -6.76 17.67
N LEU A 208 8.21 -6.02 17.12
CA LEU A 208 7.96 -4.77 16.40
C LEU A 208 7.18 -5.03 15.10
N ALA A 209 7.51 -6.11 14.38
CA ALA A 209 6.74 -6.53 13.22
C ALA A 209 5.30 -6.88 13.60
N MET A 210 5.07 -7.64 14.67
CA MET A 210 3.73 -7.97 15.13
C MET A 210 2.94 -6.72 15.54
N ALA A 211 3.53 -5.85 16.37
CA ALA A 211 2.89 -4.63 16.84
C ALA A 211 2.45 -3.72 15.68
N THR A 212 3.32 -3.53 14.68
CA THR A 212 2.98 -2.71 13.51
C THR A 212 1.91 -3.34 12.62
N ASN A 213 1.91 -4.65 12.42
CA ASN A 213 0.88 -5.34 11.63
C ASN A 213 -0.47 -5.34 12.35
N LEU A 214 -0.50 -5.56 13.68
CA LEU A 214 -1.73 -5.47 14.48
C LEU A 214 -2.32 -4.04 14.43
N SER A 215 -1.46 -3.03 14.59
CA SER A 215 -1.87 -1.62 14.48
C SER A 215 -2.40 -1.29 13.08
N GLN A 216 -1.76 -1.83 12.03
CA GLN A 216 -2.22 -1.67 10.65
C GLN A 216 -3.60 -2.32 10.42
N MET A 217 -3.86 -3.51 10.97
CA MET A 217 -5.19 -4.12 10.91
C MET A 217 -6.24 -3.23 11.52
N TRP A 218 -5.96 -2.71 12.71
CA TRP A 218 -6.91 -1.89 13.42
C TRP A 218 -7.25 -0.62 12.61
N ALA A 219 -6.25 0.03 12.02
CA ALA A 219 -6.48 1.19 11.15
C ALA A 219 -7.29 0.85 9.90
N LEU A 220 -6.98 -0.25 9.21
CA LEU A 220 -7.75 -0.69 8.03
C LEU A 220 -9.17 -1.11 8.41
N TYR A 221 -9.35 -1.74 9.56
CA TYR A 221 -10.65 -2.09 10.12
C TYR A 221 -11.51 -0.84 10.39
N CYS A 222 -10.95 0.16 11.08
CA CYS A 222 -11.63 1.43 11.31
C CYS A 222 -12.00 2.14 10.01
N LEU A 223 -11.14 2.07 9.00
CA LEU A 223 -11.42 2.62 7.67
C LEU A 223 -12.55 1.88 6.95
N VAL A 224 -12.61 0.55 7.07
CA VAL A 224 -13.71 -0.28 6.52
C VAL A 224 -15.02 0.03 7.23
N MET A 225 -15.00 0.12 8.56
CA MET A 225 -16.16 0.50 9.36
C MET A 225 -16.70 1.87 8.93
N PHE A 226 -15.81 2.86 8.82
CA PHE A 226 -16.15 4.18 8.31
C PHE A 226 -16.80 4.12 6.91
N TYR A 227 -16.24 3.34 5.98
CA TYR A 227 -16.86 3.17 4.67
C TYR A 227 -18.23 2.52 4.71
N HIS A 228 -18.39 1.51 5.56
CA HIS A 228 -19.64 0.79 5.66
C HIS A 228 -20.76 1.71 6.14
N ALA A 229 -20.44 2.62 7.07
CA ALA A 229 -21.36 3.63 7.55
C ALA A 229 -21.80 4.64 6.49
N PHE A 230 -20.92 4.98 5.56
CA PHE A 230 -21.16 5.96 4.49
C PHE A 230 -21.21 5.33 3.10
N LYS A 231 -21.58 4.04 3.01
CA LYS A 231 -21.50 3.28 1.75
C LYS A 231 -22.35 3.91 0.66
N ASP A 232 -23.54 4.40 0.99
CA ASP A 232 -24.50 4.95 0.03
C ASP A 232 -24.05 6.30 -0.51
N GLU A 233 -23.46 7.12 0.38
CA GLU A 233 -22.93 8.45 0.07
C GLU A 233 -21.62 8.40 -0.71
N LEU A 234 -20.82 7.35 -0.50
CA LEU A 234 -19.52 7.13 -1.16
C LEU A 234 -19.61 6.26 -2.44
N GLN A 235 -20.81 5.85 -2.85
CA GLN A 235 -21.06 5.15 -4.12
C GLN A 235 -20.49 5.84 -5.37
N PRO A 236 -20.55 7.18 -5.55
CA PRO A 236 -20.08 7.81 -6.78
C PRO A 236 -18.57 7.72 -6.97
N ILE A 237 -17.80 7.65 -5.88
CA ILE A 237 -16.34 7.63 -5.95
C ILE A 237 -15.74 6.21 -5.88
N ARG A 238 -16.33 5.28 -5.10
CA ARG A 238 -15.86 3.89 -4.85
C ARG A 238 -14.31 3.68 -4.87
N PRO A 239 -13.47 4.55 -4.29
CA PRO A 239 -12.01 4.37 -4.37
C PRO A 239 -11.52 3.32 -3.36
N LEU A 240 -12.32 3.11 -2.31
CA LEU A 240 -11.98 2.33 -1.13
C LEU A 240 -11.82 0.85 -1.39
N SER A 241 -12.80 0.24 -2.05
CA SER A 241 -12.79 -1.19 -2.35
C SER A 241 -11.52 -1.62 -3.08
N LYS A 242 -10.98 -0.73 -3.90
CA LYS A 242 -9.82 -1.01 -4.74
C LYS A 242 -8.51 -0.84 -3.97
N PHE A 243 -8.35 0.28 -3.27
CA PHE A 243 -7.19 0.51 -2.39
C PHE A 243 -7.09 -0.56 -1.29
N LEU A 244 -8.21 -0.87 -0.65
CA LEU A 244 -8.27 -1.85 0.43
C LEU A 244 -8.01 -3.27 -0.08
N CYS A 245 -8.52 -3.66 -1.25
CA CYS A 245 -8.25 -4.98 -1.82
C CYS A 245 -6.74 -5.22 -1.97
N ILE A 246 -6.03 -4.24 -2.52
CA ILE A 246 -4.58 -4.31 -2.69
C ILE A 246 -3.87 -4.45 -1.33
N LYS A 247 -4.25 -3.63 -0.34
CA LYS A 247 -3.66 -3.70 1.00
C LYS A 247 -4.00 -4.99 1.74
N ALA A 248 -5.23 -5.50 1.61
CA ALA A 248 -5.68 -6.73 2.24
C ALA A 248 -4.90 -7.94 1.73
N VAL A 249 -4.61 -8.02 0.43
CA VAL A 249 -3.80 -9.12 -0.13
C VAL A 249 -2.37 -9.11 0.44
N VAL A 250 -1.72 -7.94 0.49
CA VAL A 250 -0.38 -7.78 1.08
C VAL A 250 -0.37 -8.15 2.56
N PHE A 251 -1.47 -7.86 3.25
CA PHE A 251 -1.62 -8.15 4.66
C PHE A 251 -1.84 -9.65 4.93
N LEU A 252 -2.81 -10.26 4.24
CA LEU A 252 -3.15 -11.67 4.41
C LEU A 252 -1.98 -12.59 4.06
N THR A 253 -1.19 -12.26 3.05
CA THR A 253 0.02 -13.03 2.68
C THR A 253 1.07 -13.03 3.80
N PHE A 254 1.20 -11.95 4.57
CA PHE A 254 2.06 -11.94 5.76
C PHE A 254 1.55 -12.90 6.86
N TRP A 255 0.25 -12.86 7.16
CA TRP A 255 -0.32 -13.76 8.17
C TRP A 255 -0.31 -15.21 7.76
N GLN A 256 -0.56 -15.49 6.48
CA GLN A 256 -0.39 -16.82 5.91
C GLN A 256 1.04 -17.35 6.16
N GLY A 257 2.06 -16.51 5.93
CA GLY A 257 3.44 -16.88 6.21
C GLY A 257 3.75 -17.10 7.68
N LEU A 258 3.23 -16.23 8.55
CA LEU A 258 3.38 -16.39 9.99
C LEU A 258 2.71 -17.68 10.49
N SER A 259 1.48 -17.95 10.07
CA SER A 259 0.73 -19.16 10.44
C SER A 259 1.47 -20.42 10.00
N LEU A 260 2.06 -20.43 8.79
CA LEU A 260 2.89 -21.54 8.33
C LEU A 260 4.14 -21.72 9.18
N ASN A 261 4.83 -20.63 9.52
CA ASN A 261 6.01 -20.69 10.39
C ASN A 261 5.66 -21.24 11.78
N ILE A 262 4.51 -20.85 12.34
CA ILE A 262 4.01 -21.38 13.62
C ILE A 262 3.66 -22.87 13.49
N LEU A 263 2.96 -23.29 12.43
CA LEU A 263 2.61 -24.70 12.23
C LEU A 263 3.85 -25.60 12.08
N VAL A 264 4.91 -25.10 11.44
CA VAL A 264 6.20 -25.80 11.35
C VAL A 264 6.86 -25.87 12.73
N ALA A 265 6.86 -24.78 13.49
CA ALA A 265 7.43 -24.74 14.84
C ALA A 265 6.71 -25.68 15.83
N VAL A 266 5.38 -25.82 15.71
CA VAL A 266 4.55 -26.72 16.52
C VAL A 266 4.66 -28.18 16.06
N GLY A 267 5.35 -28.46 14.96
CA GLY A 267 5.54 -29.81 14.43
C GLY A 267 4.30 -30.40 13.74
N ALA A 268 3.25 -29.58 13.51
CA ALA A 268 2.05 -29.99 12.79
C ALA A 268 2.33 -30.26 11.30
N ILE A 269 3.36 -29.62 10.73
CA ILE A 269 3.83 -29.85 9.36
C ILE A 269 5.28 -30.36 9.43
N LYS A 270 5.50 -31.63 9.07
CA LYS A 270 6.85 -32.20 8.90
C LYS A 270 7.45 -31.68 7.61
N VAL A 271 8.38 -30.74 7.71
CA VAL A 271 9.16 -30.26 6.57
C VAL A 271 10.20 -31.33 6.21
N ARG A 272 10.17 -31.84 4.97
CA ARG A 272 11.19 -32.78 4.47
C ARG A 272 12.54 -32.05 4.46
N HIS A 273 13.56 -32.63 5.12
CA HIS A 273 14.90 -32.06 5.28
C HIS A 273 15.43 -31.53 3.95
N GLY A 274 15.47 -30.21 3.80
CA GLY A 274 15.77 -29.48 2.56
C GLY A 274 14.86 -28.27 2.34
N ALA A 275 13.60 -28.32 2.79
CA ALA A 275 12.62 -27.26 2.53
C ALA A 275 12.44 -26.23 3.66
N SER A 276 13.08 -26.40 4.84
CA SER A 276 12.89 -25.49 5.98
C SER A 276 13.57 -24.14 5.78
N THR A 277 14.74 -24.13 5.15
CA THR A 277 15.42 -22.91 4.71
C THR A 277 14.63 -22.25 3.59
N ASP A 278 14.01 -23.04 2.70
CA ASP A 278 13.27 -22.52 1.57
C ASP A 278 11.86 -22.03 1.92
N LEU A 279 11.03 -22.65 2.74
CA LEU A 279 9.68 -22.12 3.01
C LEU A 279 9.70 -20.80 3.79
N GLY A 280 10.57 -20.67 4.79
CA GLY A 280 10.79 -19.41 5.50
C GLY A 280 11.41 -18.35 4.59
N SER A 281 12.37 -18.74 3.74
CA SER A 281 12.96 -17.91 2.69
C SER A 281 11.96 -17.52 1.62
N TRP A 282 11.02 -18.39 1.22
CA TRP A 282 10.02 -18.15 0.18
C TRP A 282 8.91 -17.25 0.71
N CYS A 283 8.42 -17.46 1.93
CA CYS A 283 7.41 -16.59 2.54
C CYS A 283 7.98 -15.22 2.98
N MET A 284 9.22 -15.19 3.50
CA MET A 284 9.94 -13.92 3.66
C MET A 284 10.36 -13.33 2.31
N SER A 285 10.61 -14.13 1.27
CA SER A 285 10.79 -13.67 -0.11
C SER A 285 9.50 -13.09 -0.67
N TRP A 286 8.32 -13.30 -0.10
CA TRP A 286 7.15 -12.49 -0.46
C TRP A 286 7.13 -11.12 0.24
N LYS A 287 7.75 -10.99 1.42
CA LYS A 287 8.03 -9.69 2.10
C LYS A 287 9.26 -8.96 1.50
N VAL A 288 10.22 -9.71 0.94
CA VAL A 288 11.56 -9.25 0.52
C VAL A 288 11.78 -9.26 -1.01
N ARG A 289 11.10 -10.13 -1.77
CA ARG A 289 10.95 -10.05 -3.24
C ARG A 289 9.53 -9.65 -3.61
N PRO A 290 9.21 -8.35 -3.54
CA PRO A 290 8.07 -7.84 -4.25
C PRO A 290 8.58 -7.58 -5.69
N THR A 291 9.06 -8.60 -6.41
CA THR A 291 9.56 -8.42 -7.79
C THR A 291 8.44 -8.47 -8.83
N SER A 292 7.22 -8.83 -8.45
CA SER A 292 6.04 -8.78 -9.32
C SER A 292 4.81 -8.15 -8.67
N ALA A 293 4.63 -8.31 -7.36
CA ALA A 293 3.42 -7.83 -6.67
C ALA A 293 3.30 -6.29 -6.50
N PRO A 294 4.35 -5.49 -6.21
CA PRO A 294 4.19 -4.05 -6.08
C PRO A 294 4.10 -3.43 -7.46
N VAL A 295 4.82 -3.90 -8.48
CA VAL A 295 4.72 -3.32 -9.82
C VAL A 295 3.35 -3.59 -10.42
N LEU A 296 2.77 -4.79 -10.26
CA LEU A 296 1.39 -5.05 -10.70
C LEU A 296 0.36 -4.30 -9.84
N ASN A 297 0.48 -4.30 -8.50
CA ASN A 297 -0.50 -3.63 -7.65
C ASN A 297 -0.41 -2.10 -7.73
N VAL A 298 0.77 -1.54 -7.90
CA VAL A 298 1.02 -0.12 -8.12
C VAL A 298 0.64 0.29 -9.54
N ALA A 299 0.85 -0.58 -10.55
CA ALA A 299 0.26 -0.38 -11.87
C ALA A 299 -1.27 -0.46 -11.83
N VAL A 300 -1.88 -1.29 -10.97
CA VAL A 300 -3.33 -1.27 -10.74
C VAL A 300 -3.78 0.01 -10.04
N VAL A 301 -2.98 0.57 -9.11
CA VAL A 301 -3.25 1.90 -8.50
C VAL A 301 -3.11 3.04 -9.52
N ALA A 302 -2.12 3.00 -10.41
CA ALA A 302 -1.93 3.98 -11.49
C ALA A 302 -3.00 3.84 -12.59
N LEU A 303 -3.35 2.60 -12.97
CA LEU A 303 -4.44 2.33 -13.91
C LEU A 303 -5.83 2.53 -13.31
N LEU A 304 -5.90 2.94 -12.04
CA LEU A 304 -7.15 3.27 -11.42
C LEU A 304 -7.45 4.76 -11.58
N PRO A 305 -8.37 5.13 -12.49
CA PRO A 305 -8.87 6.49 -12.48
C PRO A 305 -9.57 6.70 -11.14
N LEU A 306 -8.91 7.43 -10.23
CA LEU A 306 -9.57 8.21 -9.19
C LEU A 306 -10.30 9.35 -9.90
N ARG A 307 -11.29 8.99 -10.73
CA ARG A 307 -12.22 9.96 -11.32
C ARG A 307 -13.04 10.48 -10.14
N CYS A 308 -12.85 11.76 -9.82
CA CYS A 308 -13.88 12.52 -9.13
C CYS A 308 -15.08 12.57 -10.08
N ASN A 309 -15.95 11.56 -10.01
CA ASN A 309 -17.18 11.52 -10.79
C ASN A 309 -18.19 12.43 -10.10
N GLY A 310 -17.99 13.75 -10.25
CA GLY A 310 -19.04 14.71 -10.03
C GLY A 310 -19.99 14.63 -11.23
N SER A 311 -21.27 14.37 -10.96
CA SER A 311 -22.37 14.49 -11.91
C SER A 311 -22.35 15.87 -12.58
N GLY A 312 -21.81 15.91 -13.79
CA GLY A 312 -21.73 17.05 -14.70
C GLY A 312 -21.33 16.52 -16.09
N PRO A 313 -21.80 17.11 -17.20
CA PRO A 313 -22.01 16.41 -18.45
C PRO A 313 -20.72 15.78 -18.99
N ALA A 314 -20.88 14.56 -19.51
CA ALA A 314 -19.85 13.78 -20.16
C ALA A 314 -19.06 14.63 -21.17
N TRP A 315 -17.80 14.90 -20.86
CA TRP A 315 -16.89 15.54 -21.79
C TRP A 315 -16.47 14.54 -22.86
N ARG A 316 -16.96 14.79 -24.09
CA ARG A 316 -16.34 14.37 -25.35
C ARG A 316 -14.93 14.93 -25.46
#